data_AF-A0A2S9GLM1-F1
#
_entry.id   AF-A0A2S9GLM1-F1
#
_cell.length_a   1.000
_cell.length_b   1.000
_cell.length_c   1.000
_cell.angle_alpha   90.00
_cell.angle_beta   90.00
_cell.angle_gamma   90.00
#
_symmetry.space_group_name_H-M   'P 1'
#
loop_
_entity.id
_entity.type
_entity.pdbx_description
1 polymer ?
#
loop_
_entity_poly.entity_id
_entity_poly.type
_entity_poly.pdbx_seq_one_letter_code
_entity_poly.pdbx_strand_id
1 'polypeptide(L)' 'VFRGALDAGARRITEKMKVAAAEAIFSVVGDDLAVDHIVPSAPRNTPGNASTLLI' A
#
# COMPACT_ATOMS: atom_id res chain seq x y z
N VAL A 1 3.44 2.57 -0.65
CA VAL A 1 4.77 2.38 -1.29
C VAL A 1 5.67 3.60 -1.15
N PHE A 2 5.34 4.75 -1.73
CA PHE A 2 6.27 5.90 -1.75
C PHE A 2 6.61 6.44 -0.36
N ARG A 3 5.62 6.57 0.54
CA ARG A 3 5.84 6.95 1.94
C ARG A 3 6.78 5.97 2.64
N GLY A 4 6.48 4.67 2.61
CA GLY A 4 7.34 3.63 3.20
C GLY A 4 8.75 3.58 2.58
N ALA A 5 8.88 3.80 1.27
CA ALA A 5 10.18 3.89 0.61
C ALA A 5 10.99 5.11 1.07
N LEU A 6 10.34 6.26 1.24
CA LEU A 6 10.98 7.48 1.75
C LEU A 6 11.38 7.32 3.22
N ASP A 7 10.51 6.74 4.04
CA ASP A 7 10.75 6.51 5.47
C ASP A 7 11.89 5.49 5.68
N ALA A 8 12.02 4.51 4.79
CA ALA A 8 13.13 3.55 4.77
C ALA A 8 14.42 4.09 4.12
N GLY A 9 14.42 5.32 3.59
CA GLY A 9 15.59 5.90 2.89
C GLY A 9 15.95 5.20 1.58
N ALA A 10 15.00 4.52 0.94
CA ALA A 10 15.24 3.75 -0.27
C ALA A 10 15.59 4.67 -1.45
N ARG A 11 16.76 4.44 -2.07
CA ARG A 11 17.21 5.21 -3.25
C ARG A 11 16.52 4.80 -4.54
N ARG A 12 15.90 3.62 -4.58
CA ARG A 12 15.18 3.06 -5.72
C ARG A 12 14.05 2.15 -5.21
N ILE A 13 12.96 2.08 -5.98
CA ILE A 13 11.92 1.08 -5.76
C ILE A 13 12.36 -0.23 -6.43
N THR A 14 12.40 -1.31 -5.67
CA THR A 14 12.77 -2.64 -6.17
C THR A 14 11.54 -3.44 -6.60
N GLU A 15 11.74 -4.51 -7.38
CA GLU A 15 10.64 -5.42 -7.74
C GLU A 15 9.98 -6.05 -6.50
N LYS A 16 10.77 -6.40 -5.47
CA LYS A 16 10.24 -6.90 -4.20
C LYS A 16 9.29 -5.90 -3.53
N MET A 17 9.61 -4.61 -3.59
CA MET A 17 8.73 -3.57 -3.05
C MET A 17 7.43 -3.43 -3.83
N LYS A 18 7.42 -3.73 -5.14
CA LYS A 18 6.19 -3.77 -5.93
C LYS A 18 5.31 -4.96 -5.55
N VAL A 19 5.90 -6.13 -5.34
CA VAL A 19 5.17 -7.32 -4.89
C VAL A 19 4.56 -7.07 -3.51
N ALA A 20 5.35 -6.58 -2.56
CA ALA A 20 4.85 -6.24 -1.22
C ALA A 20 3.73 -5.17 -1.26
N ALA A 21 3.82 -4.22 -2.19
CA ALA A 21 2.75 -3.24 -2.40
C ALA A 21 1.45 -3.88 -2.90
N ALA A 22 1.55 -4.82 -3.85
CA ALA A 22 0.39 -5.51 -4.39
C ALA A 22 -0.29 -6.37 -3.31
N GLU A 23 0.48 -7.08 -2.50
CA GLU A 23 -0.02 -7.84 -1.35
C GLU A 23 -0.73 -6.94 -0.33
N ALA A 24 -0.14 -5.77 -0.03
CA ALA A 24 -0.75 -4.80 0.88
C ALA A 24 -2.07 -4.24 0.34
N ILE A 25 -2.16 -3.94 -0.96
CA ILE A 25 -3.42 -3.50 -1.60
C ILE A 25 -4.46 -4.61 -1.54
N PHE A 26 -4.07 -5.84 -1.88
CA PHE A 26 -4.97 -7.01 -1.84
C PHE A 26 -5.54 -7.23 -0.43
N SER A 27 -4.70 -7.07 0.60
CA SER A 27 -5.14 -7.18 2.00
C SER A 27 -6.18 -6.13 2.42
N VAL A 28 -6.28 -4.99 1.73
CA VAL A 28 -7.29 -3.96 2.01
C VAL A 28 -8.61 -4.28 1.31
N VAL A 29 -8.57 -4.84 0.10
CA VAL A 29 -9.78 -5.24 -0.64
C VAL A 29 -10.46 -6.44 0.01
N GLY A 30 -9.68 -7.45 0.43
CA GLY A 30 -10.21 -8.62 1.12
C GLY A 30 -11.34 -9.31 0.35
N ASP A 31 -12.43 -9.61 1.05
CA ASP A 31 -13.61 -10.31 0.52
C ASP A 31 -14.53 -9.42 -0.34
N ASP A 32 -14.31 -8.11 -0.37
CA ASP A 32 -15.07 -7.14 -1.19
C ASP A 32 -14.59 -7.08 -2.66
N LEU A 33 -13.76 -8.04 -3.07
CA LEU A 33 -13.26 -8.15 -4.43
C LEU A 33 -14.39 -8.55 -5.38
N ALA A 34 -14.79 -7.61 -6.24
CA ALA A 34 -15.76 -7.86 -7.31
C ALA A 34 -15.19 -7.40 -8.66
N VAL A 35 -15.79 -7.87 -9.76
CA VAL A 35 -15.36 -7.53 -11.13
C VAL A 35 -15.41 -6.01 -11.39
N ASP A 36 -16.35 -5.33 -10.76
CA ASP A 36 -16.54 -3.88 -10.76
C ASP A 36 -15.79 -3.16 -9.62
N HIS A 37 -15.15 -3.89 -8.72
CA HIS A 37 -14.48 -3.36 -7.51
C HIS A 37 -13.10 -4.00 -7.30
N ILE A 38 -12.24 -3.87 -8.31
CA ILE A 38 -10.86 -4.42 -8.29
C ILE A 38 -9.89 -3.45 -7.60
N VAL A 39 -10.08 -2.15 -7.79
CA VAL A 39 -9.25 -1.11 -7.17
C VAL A 39 -10.02 -0.50 -6.01
N PRO A 40 -9.55 -0.65 -4.75
CA PRO A 40 -10.23 -0.06 -3.61
C PRO A 40 -10.17 1.47 -3.72
N SER A 41 -11.25 2.12 -3.29
CA SER A 41 -11.26 3.57 -3.17
C SER A 41 -10.15 4.03 -2.23
N ALA A 42 -9.31 4.96 -2.70
CA ALA A 42 -8.17 5.41 -1.91
C ALA A 42 -8.63 6.01 -0.56
N PRO A 43 -8.01 5.63 0.57
CA PRO A 43 -8.35 6.22 1.85
C PRO A 43 -8.05 7.71 1.82
N ARG A 44 -9.01 8.52 2.30
CA ARG A 44 -8.81 9.96 2.52
C ARG A 44 -7.64 10.14 3.47
N ASN A 45 -6.55 10.72 2.99
CA ASN A 45 -5.32 10.94 3.75
C ASN A 45 -5.53 12.01 4.84
N THR A 46 -6.11 11.63 5.97
CA THR A 46 -6.02 12.44 7.20
C THR A 46 -4.59 12.37 7.72
N PRO A 47 -3.89 13.50 7.93
CA PRO A 47 -2.54 13.48 8.47
C PRO A 47 -2.62 13.07 9.96
N GLY A 48 -2.39 11.78 10.26
CA GLY A 48 -2.48 11.31 11.64
C GLY A 48 -2.17 9.83 11.92
N ASN A 49 -2.03 8.97 10.92
CA ASN A 49 -1.81 7.52 11.13
C ASN A 49 -0.60 6.98 10.36
N ALA A 50 0.57 7.58 10.57
CA ALA A 50 1.84 7.15 9.96
C ALA A 50 2.53 5.98 10.69
N SER A 51 1.77 5.06 11.32
CA SER A 51 2.35 4.04 12.22
C SER A 51 2.14 2.59 11.79
N THR A 52 1.58 2.32 10.61
CA THR A 52 1.35 0.93 10.17
C THR A 52 1.86 0.70 8.76
N LEU A 53 3.18 0.61 8.63
CA LEU A 53 3.85 -0.33 7.72
C LEU A 53 5.35 -0.32 8.08
N LEU A 54 5.70 -1.15 9.07
CA LEU A 54 7.08 -1.44 9.42
C LEU A 54 7.42 -2.81 8.84
N ILE A 55 7.51 -2.86 7.51
CA ILE A 55 8.15 -3.93 6.73
C ILE A 55 8.65 -3.35 5.42
#